data_AF-A0A7S2GJN6-F1
#
_entry.id   AF-A0A7S2GJN6-F1
#
_cell.length_a   1.000
_cell.length_b   1.000
_cell.length_c   1.000
_cell.angle_alpha   90.00
_cell.angle_beta   90.00
_cell.angle_gamma   90.00
#
_symmetry.space_group_name_H-M   'P 1'
#
loop_
_entity.id
_entity.type
_entity.pdbx_description
1 polymer ?
#
loop_
_entity_poly.entity_id
_entity_poly.type
_entity_poly.pdbx_seq_one_letter_code
_entity_poly.pdbx_strand_id
1 'polypeptide(L)'
;VPRLIGRGGCNMRKIAEATCAKIRIRGRGSGHLEMDGKEAPTPLMVAVTSDKFDEAGFRGAVEMVFKELTETEKRWRTFCGKQQIPIEGPGFSIGLLNDDGWAILGAV
;
A
#
# COMPACT_ATOMS: atom_id res chain seq x y z
N VAL A 1 7.95 6.86 0.44
CA VAL A 1 6.63 7.31 0.96
C VAL A 1 6.00 8.47 0.18
N PRO A 2 6.63 9.65 -0.03
CA PRO A 2 5.92 10.81 -0.61
C PRO A 2 5.37 10.59 -2.03
N ARG A 3 6.08 9.80 -2.85
CA ARG A 3 5.63 9.46 -4.21
C ARG A 3 4.37 8.60 -4.23
N LEU A 4 4.19 7.73 -3.24
CA LEU A 4 3.02 6.86 -3.11
C LEU A 4 1.82 7.66 -2.59
N ILE A 5 2.02 8.48 -1.55
CA ILE A 5 1.00 9.33 -0.94
C ILE A 5 0.48 10.38 -1.94
N GLY A 6 1.38 10.91 -2.77
CA GLY A 6 1.08 12.02 -3.68
C GLY A 6 1.05 13.37 -2.97
N ARG A 7 1.01 14.45 -3.75
CA ARG A 7 0.99 15.81 -3.20
C ARG A 7 -0.30 16.01 -2.39
N GLY A 8 -0.15 16.37 -1.11
CA GLY A 8 -1.28 16.56 -0.20
C GLY A 8 -2.11 15.29 0.04
N GLY A 9 -1.54 14.10 -0.14
CA GLY A 9 -2.27 12.84 0.06
C GLY A 9 -3.25 12.48 -1.05
N CYS A 10 -3.15 13.10 -2.23
CA CYS A 10 -4.12 12.94 -3.31
C CYS A 10 -4.39 11.49 -3.71
N ASN A 11 -3.36 10.63 -3.72
CA ASN A 11 -3.51 9.25 -4.13
C ASN A 11 -4.31 8.45 -3.09
N MET A 12 -3.95 8.59 -1.81
CA MET A 12 -4.65 7.92 -0.71
C MET A 12 -6.09 8.41 -0.57
N ARG A 13 -6.30 9.74 -0.70
CA ARG A 13 -7.64 10.35 -0.64
C ARG A 13 -8.54 9.83 -1.76
N LYS A 14 -8.03 9.75 -2.99
CA LYS A 14 -8.79 9.21 -4.13
C LYS A 14 -9.26 7.77 -3.87
N ILE A 15 -8.42 6.94 -3.27
CA ILE A 15 -8.78 5.55 -2.93
C ILE A 15 -9.85 5.55 -1.83
N ALA A 16 -9.65 6.33 -0.76
CA ALA A 16 -10.60 6.41 0.36
C ALA A 16 -11.98 6.92 -0.08
N GLU A 17 -12.03 7.96 -0.92
CA GLU A 17 -13.28 8.52 -1.46
C GLU A 17 -14.01 7.55 -2.38
N ALA A 18 -13.28 6.74 -3.16
CA ALA A 18 -13.87 5.80 -4.10
C ALA A 18 -14.38 4.50 -3.45
N THR A 19 -13.88 4.15 -2.26
CA THR A 19 -14.04 2.80 -1.70
C THR A 19 -14.50 2.78 -0.26
N CYS A 20 -14.61 3.94 0.40
CA CYS A 20 -14.84 4.07 1.84
C CYS A 20 -13.79 3.37 2.74
N ALA A 21 -12.75 2.78 2.16
CA ALA A 21 -11.70 2.10 2.89
C ALA A 21 -10.73 3.08 3.55
N LYS A 22 -10.22 2.69 4.71
CA LYS A 22 -9.18 3.40 5.44
C LYS A 22 -7.81 2.94 4.93
N ILE A 23 -7.09 3.85 4.27
CA ILE A 23 -5.74 3.61 3.74
C ILE A 23 -4.71 4.28 4.65
N ARG A 24 -3.77 3.51 5.18
CA ARG A 24 -2.72 4.00 6.10
C ARG A 24 -1.34 3.53 5.67
N ILE A 25 -0.34 4.40 5.72
CA ILE A 25 1.06 4.00 5.56
C ILE A 25 1.62 3.69 6.95
N ARG A 26 2.22 2.52 7.13
CA ARG A 26 2.73 2.00 8.42
C ARG A 26 4.07 1.31 8.24
N GLY A 27 4.71 0.94 9.36
CA GLY A 27 6.02 0.27 9.37
C GLY A 27 7.19 1.24 9.32
N ARG A 28 8.41 0.70 9.31
CA ARG A 28 9.65 1.49 9.33
C ARG A 28 9.79 2.41 8.12
N GLY A 29 10.12 3.67 8.36
CA GLY A 29 10.24 4.71 7.35
C GLY A 29 8.91 5.30 6.86
N SER A 30 7.79 5.02 7.56
CA SER A 30 6.47 5.58 7.25
C SER A 30 6.26 6.99 7.77
N GLY A 31 6.98 7.37 8.83
CA GLY A 31 6.76 8.55 9.65
C GLY A 31 5.58 8.44 10.62
N HIS A 32 4.90 7.29 10.70
CA HIS A 32 3.77 7.10 11.61
C HIS A 32 4.23 6.47 12.93
N LEU A 33 4.09 7.22 14.03
CA LEU A 33 4.38 6.73 15.37
C LEU A 33 3.15 6.03 15.95
N GLU A 34 3.34 4.81 16.45
CA GLU A 34 2.35 4.07 17.22
C GLU A 34 2.24 4.62 18.66
N MET A 35 1.39 4.02 19.49
CA MET A 35 1.15 4.48 20.87
C MET A 35 2.40 4.50 21.75
N ASP A 36 3.40 3.68 21.44
CA ASP A 36 4.69 3.61 22.14
C ASP A 36 5.69 4.68 21.66
N GLY A 37 5.26 5.59 20.77
CA GLY A 37 6.08 6.66 20.22
C GLY A 37 7.09 6.19 19.16
N LYS A 38 6.98 4.95 18.66
CA LYS A 38 7.88 4.39 17.66
C LYS A 38 7.10 3.95 16.42
N GLU A 39 7.77 3.88 15.28
CA GLU A 39 7.18 3.24 14.11
C GLU A 39 7.00 1.74 14.36
N ALA A 40 5.94 1.15 13.80
CA ALA A 40 5.71 -0.28 13.91
C ALA A 40 6.94 -1.09 13.44
N PRO A 41 7.33 -2.16 14.14
CA PRO A 41 8.53 -2.95 13.84
C PRO A 41 8.38 -3.86 12.60
N THR A 42 7.58 -3.46 11.62
CA THR A 42 7.33 -4.17 10.36
C THR A 42 7.98 -3.45 9.17
N PRO A 43 8.15 -4.12 8.01
CA PRO A 43 8.48 -3.43 6.77
C PRO A 43 7.48 -2.31 6.45
N LEU A 44 7.92 -1.32 5.67
CA LEU A 44 7.06 -0.25 5.17
C LEU A 44 5.90 -0.85 4.37
N MET A 45 4.66 -0.49 4.72
CA MET A 45 3.47 -1.11 4.15
C MET A 45 2.29 -0.13 4.01
N VAL A 46 1.36 -0.50 3.12
CA VAL A 46 0.03 0.11 3.03
C VAL A 46 -0.95 -0.81 3.75
N ALA A 47 -1.56 -0.32 4.83
CA ALA A 47 -2.64 -1.00 5.52
C ALA A 47 -3.99 -0.54 4.92
N VAL A 48 -4.75 -1.50 4.39
CA VAL A 48 -6.11 -1.31 3.90
C VAL A 48 -7.08 -1.90 4.92
N THR A 49 -8.10 -1.14 5.29
CA THR A 49 -9.16 -1.62 6.19
C THR A 49 -10.50 -1.10 5.70
N SER A 50 -11.47 -1.98 5.49
CA SER A 50 -12.86 -1.66 5.14
C SER A 50 -13.80 -2.08 6.28
N ASP A 51 -15.10 -1.79 6.11
CA ASP A 51 -16.13 -2.48 6.89
C ASP A 51 -16.15 -3.97 6.53
N LYS A 52 -16.50 -4.83 7.49
CA LYS A 52 -16.55 -6.28 7.32
C LYS A 52 -17.53 -6.69 6.22
N PHE A 53 -18.61 -5.94 6.05
CA PHE A 53 -19.65 -6.26 5.06
C PHE A 53 -19.43 -5.56 3.70
N ASP A 54 -18.33 -4.82 3.55
CA ASP A 54 -18.01 -4.08 2.32
C ASP A 54 -16.87 -4.76 1.54
N GLU A 55 -17.18 -5.94 0.99
CA GLU A 55 -16.24 -6.72 0.18
C GLU A 55 -15.82 -5.97 -1.10
N ALA A 56 -16.78 -5.27 -1.72
CA ALA A 56 -16.54 -4.50 -2.94
C ALA A 56 -15.60 -3.31 -2.68
N GLY A 57 -15.81 -2.57 -1.59
CA GLY A 57 -14.92 -1.51 -1.14
C GLY A 57 -13.54 -2.04 -0.79
N PHE A 58 -13.44 -3.18 -0.09
CA PHE A 58 -12.15 -3.82 0.20
C PHE A 58 -11.38 -4.18 -1.08
N ARG A 59 -12.02 -4.93 -1.99
CA ARG A 59 -11.39 -5.36 -3.25
C ARG A 59 -10.96 -4.16 -4.09
N GLY A 60 -11.85 -3.18 -4.28
CA GLY A 60 -11.55 -1.97 -5.03
C GLY A 60 -10.39 -1.17 -4.41
N ALA A 61 -10.34 -1.08 -3.08
CA ALA A 61 -9.26 -0.40 -2.39
C ALA A 61 -7.92 -1.09 -2.60
N VAL A 62 -7.89 -2.43 -2.49
CA VAL A 62 -6.67 -3.21 -2.74
C VAL A 62 -6.22 -3.06 -4.19
N GLU A 63 -7.10 -3.21 -5.17
CA GLU A 63 -6.77 -3.04 -6.60
C GLU A 63 -6.19 -1.65 -6.90
N MET A 64 -6.77 -0.60 -6.33
CA MET A 64 -6.26 0.76 -6.52
C MET A 64 -4.91 0.98 -5.82
N VAL A 65 -4.70 0.42 -4.62
CA VAL A 65 -3.39 0.44 -3.95
C VAL A 65 -2.35 -0.29 -4.78
N PHE A 66 -2.67 -1.46 -5.32
CA PHE A 66 -1.81 -2.22 -6.22
C PHE A 66 -1.37 -1.38 -7.40
N LYS A 67 -2.31 -0.70 -8.06
CA LYS A 67 -2.01 0.19 -9.17
C LYS A 67 -1.00 1.29 -8.78
N GLU A 68 -1.20 1.95 -7.65
CA GLU A 68 -0.27 3.01 -7.17
C GLU A 68 1.11 2.45 -6.79
N LEU A 69 1.17 1.25 -6.20
CA LEU A 69 2.43 0.55 -5.90
C LEU A 69 3.17 0.16 -7.17
N THR A 70 2.49 -0.41 -8.16
CA THR A 70 3.07 -0.76 -9.47
C THR A 70 3.61 0.47 -10.20
N GLU A 71 2.87 1.60 -10.20
CA GLU A 71 3.35 2.84 -10.81
C GLU A 71 4.56 3.43 -10.05
N THR A 72 4.57 3.31 -8.73
CA THR A 72 5.72 3.71 -7.90
C THR A 72 6.94 2.83 -8.18
N GLU A 73 6.75 1.51 -8.27
CA GLU A 73 7.78 0.54 -8.59
C GLU A 73 8.37 0.80 -9.98
N LYS A 74 7.55 1.04 -11.01
CA LYS A 74 8.03 1.39 -12.36
C LYS A 74 8.98 2.57 -12.32
N ARG A 75 8.60 3.66 -11.64
CA ARG A 75 9.43 4.86 -11.48
C ARG A 75 10.73 4.58 -10.73
N TRP A 76 10.65 3.77 -9.68
CA TRP A 76 11.81 3.34 -8.90
C TRP A 76 12.77 2.49 -9.75
N ARG A 77 12.27 1.51 -10.50
CA ARG A 77 13.05 0.68 -11.42
C ARG A 77 13.73 1.50 -12.50
N THR A 78 13.01 2.46 -13.10
CA THR A 78 13.61 3.42 -14.06
C THR A 78 14.74 4.22 -13.42
N PHE A 79 14.57 4.68 -12.17
CA PHE A 79 15.63 5.38 -11.45
C PHE A 79 16.84 4.47 -11.22
N CYS A 80 16.64 3.28 -10.66
CA CYS A 80 17.71 2.32 -10.41
C CYS A 80 18.46 1.94 -11.69
N GLY A 81 17.76 1.72 -12.81
CA GLY A 81 18.39 1.45 -14.11
C GLY A 81 19.29 2.58 -14.58
N LYS A 82 18.89 3.85 -14.41
CA LYS A 82 19.73 5.02 -14.71
C LYS A 82 20.93 5.16 -13.79
N GLN A 83 20.81 4.67 -12.56
CA GLN A 83 21.88 4.70 -11.55
C GLN A 83 22.73 3.42 -11.54
N GLN A 84 22.45 2.46 -12.44
CA GLN A 84 23.09 1.14 -12.48
C GLN A 84 23.01 0.38 -11.15
N ILE A 85 21.93 0.60 -10.37
CA ILE A 85 21.67 -0.12 -9.13
C ILE A 85 20.98 -1.44 -9.50
N PRO A 86 21.56 -2.60 -9.12
CA PRO A 86 20.93 -3.89 -9.38
C PRO A 86 19.60 -4.01 -8.62
N ILE A 87 18.63 -4.66 -9.26
CA ILE A 87 17.29 -4.87 -8.69
C ILE A 87 17.01 -6.36 -8.67
N GLU A 88 16.69 -6.89 -7.50
CA GLU A 88 16.30 -8.27 -7.30
C GLU A 88 14.82 -8.36 -6.88
N GLY A 89 14.11 -9.35 -7.42
CA GLY A 89 12.74 -9.66 -7.01
C GLY A 89 11.70 -8.57 -7.32
N PRO A 90 10.47 -8.73 -6.80
CA PRO A 90 9.40 -7.75 -6.91
C PRO A 90 9.62 -6.57 -5.95
N GLY A 91 9.15 -5.38 -6.34
CA GLY A 91 9.30 -4.17 -5.52
C GLY A 91 8.38 -4.09 -4.30
N PHE A 92 7.38 -4.97 -4.22
CA PHE A 92 6.48 -5.11 -3.08
C PHE A 92 5.87 -6.52 -3.05
N SER A 93 5.29 -6.89 -1.92
CA SER A 93 4.58 -8.16 -1.72
C SER A 93 3.32 -7.94 -0.89
N ILE A 94 2.40 -8.90 -0.99
CA ILE A 94 1.25 -8.99 -0.07
C ILE A 94 1.74 -9.66 1.21
N GLY A 95 1.62 -8.96 2.34
CA GLY A 95 2.09 -9.46 3.64
C GLY A 95 1.02 -10.22 4.42
N LEU A 96 0.09 -9.47 5.03
CA LEU A 96 -0.91 -9.99 5.96
C LEU A 96 -2.31 -9.86 5.38
N LEU A 97 -2.97 -11.00 5.16
CA LEU A 97 -4.42 -11.10 4.93
C LEU A 97 -5.01 -12.14 5.88
N ASN A 98 -6.21 -11.85 6.38
CA ASN A 98 -7.05 -12.82 7.05
C ASN A 98 -7.78 -13.70 6.03
N ASP A 99 -8.41 -14.78 6.52
CA ASP A 99 -9.13 -15.74 5.67
C ASP A 99 -10.23 -15.06 4.84
N ASP A 100 -11.00 -14.14 5.44
CA ASP A 100 -12.02 -13.36 4.74
C ASP A 100 -11.41 -12.53 3.59
N GLY A 101 -10.27 -11.89 3.83
CA GLY A 101 -9.57 -11.11 2.82
C GLY A 101 -9.09 -11.98 1.65
N TRP A 102 -8.60 -13.19 1.93
CA TRP A 102 -8.22 -14.14 0.89
C TRP A 102 -9.44 -14.61 0.08
N ALA A 103 -10.58 -14.85 0.73
CA ALA A 103 -11.82 -15.20 0.04
C ALA A 103 -12.30 -14.07 -0.89
N ILE A 104 -12.17 -12.81 -0.45
CA ILE A 104 -12.59 -11.64 -1.24
C ILE A 104 -11.64 -11.37 -2.41
N LEU A 105 -10.33 -11.48 -2.21
CA LEU A 105 -9.36 -11.20 -3.26
C LEU A 105 -9.23 -12.37 -4.26
N GLY A 106 -9.41 -13.61 -3.81
CA GLY A 106 -9.12 -14.79 -4.61
C GLY A 106 -7.62 -14.93 -4.88
N ALA A 107 -7.27 -15.58 -6.00
CA ALA A 107 -5.88 -15.65 -6.47
C ALA A 107 -5.53 -14.36 -7.22
N VAL A 108 -5.19 -13.30 -6.48
CA VAL A 108 -4.59 -12.07 -7.02
C VAL A 108 -3.09 -12.27 -7.24
#